data_AF-A0A7V7X553-F1
#
_entry.id   AF-A0A7V7X553-F1
#
_cell.length_a   1.000
_cell.length_b   1.000
_cell.length_c   1.000
_cell.angle_alpha   90.00
_cell.angle_beta   90.00
_cell.angle_gamma   90.00
#
_symmetry.space_group_name_H-M   'P 1'
#
loop_
_entity.id
_entity.type
_entity.pdbx_description
1 polymer ?
#
loop_
_entity_poly.entity_id
_entity_poly.type
_entity_poly.pdbx_seq_one_letter_code
_entity_poly.pdbx_strand_id
1 'polypeptide(L)'
;METTNDIIQRFSEALKSGKGHLNEPVLSLYINFYSGLSSREKTFVENHLQQCRECSRLYEQVFDDEIDLDIGHVNVVLETAAPDGTPGAVVLNDPEKGFTLMVRKEAGSFSMSFTTLPKEFERQKMRIVINNTFLRLVSVEKNKPIPLAENSLPNGQFHSFAITVVPQKVSEIQKELRPLFIRYTRYLAAAVLIVVAGAVLYENMNQRGEKLTTVETKTETTIDSLDHKKKTDIPENKKEPELKKIPEIVLTPVLADNYKPNDVLETFVHRKYRAGAAEVIAPNNADTLFSPIRFEWKEMEGIHSFIVVVVDNKNEEMWRGSTESYELTCGQKFGAGLYYWMLKTDGDILSVRKFFVR
;
A
#
# COMPACT_ATOMS: atom_id res chain seq x y z
N MET A 1 1.76 17.91 19.94
CA MET A 1 2.07 17.54 18.55
C MET A 1 0.82 16.91 17.99
N GLU A 2 0.21 17.54 16.99
CA GLU A 2 -0.96 16.96 16.32
C GLU A 2 -0.53 15.80 15.44
N THR A 3 -1.27 14.70 15.48
CA THR A 3 -1.02 13.53 14.65
C THR A 3 -1.64 13.72 13.26
N THR A 4 -1.15 12.98 12.25
CA THR A 4 -1.77 12.96 10.91
C THR A 4 -3.26 12.62 10.98
N ASN A 5 -3.67 11.78 11.93
CA ASN A 5 -5.09 11.45 12.15
C ASN A 5 -5.89 12.64 12.67
N ASP A 6 -5.32 13.48 13.54
CA ASP A 6 -5.98 14.69 14.04
C ASP A 6 -6.20 15.72 12.91
N ILE A 7 -5.23 15.80 11.99
CA ILE A 7 -5.30 16.67 10.80
C ILE A 7 -6.38 16.18 9.83
N ILE A 8 -6.42 14.87 9.55
CA ILE A 8 -7.45 14.26 8.68
C ILE A 8 -8.83 14.40 9.32
N GLN A 9 -8.96 14.22 10.63
CA GLN A 9 -10.25 14.37 11.30
C GLN A 9 -10.78 15.82 11.20
N ARG A 10 -9.92 16.83 11.42
CA ARG A 10 -10.29 18.23 11.22
C ARG A 10 -10.67 18.54 9.78
N PHE A 11 -9.99 17.93 8.82
CA PHE A 11 -10.35 18.03 7.41
C PHE A 11 -11.77 17.48 7.18
N SER A 12 -12.08 16.28 7.65
CA SER A 12 -13.42 15.70 7.53
C SER A 12 -14.50 16.53 8.24
N GLU A 13 -14.19 17.15 9.38
CA GLU A 13 -15.10 18.06 10.11
C GLU A 13 -15.33 19.38 9.36
N ALA A 14 -14.28 19.95 8.78
CA ALA A 14 -14.36 21.15 7.94
C ALA A 14 -15.25 20.90 6.71
N LEU A 15 -15.12 19.74 6.06
CA LEU A 15 -15.98 19.35 4.93
C LEU A 15 -17.46 19.21 5.32
N LYS A 16 -17.76 18.75 6.55
CA LYS A 16 -19.13 18.60 7.04
C LYS A 16 -19.78 19.93 7.45
N SER A 17 -18.98 20.88 7.92
CA SER A 17 -19.46 22.17 8.43
C SER A 17 -19.61 23.25 7.35
N GLY A 18 -18.93 23.09 6.22
CA GLY A 18 -18.90 24.07 5.13
C GLY A 18 -20.23 24.19 4.39
N LYS A 19 -21.03 25.20 4.74
CA LYS A 19 -22.11 25.69 3.86
C LYS A 19 -21.49 26.48 2.71
N GLY A 20 -21.16 25.79 1.62
CA GLY A 20 -21.05 26.39 0.27
C GLY A 20 -19.66 26.47 -0.35
N HIS A 21 -18.58 26.61 0.44
CA HIS A 21 -17.24 26.80 -0.10
C HIS A 21 -16.14 26.07 0.69
N LEU A 22 -15.10 25.61 -0.01
CA LEU A 22 -13.85 25.13 0.56
C LEU A 22 -13.01 26.35 0.95
N ASN A 23 -12.58 26.42 2.21
CA ASN A 23 -11.65 27.45 2.67
C ASN A 23 -10.20 27.07 2.36
N GLU A 24 -9.31 28.04 2.45
CA GLU A 24 -7.88 27.88 2.18
C GLU A 24 -7.23 26.73 2.97
N PRO A 25 -7.45 26.56 4.30
CA PRO A 25 -6.89 25.41 5.04
C PRO A 25 -7.29 24.04 4.48
N VAL A 26 -8.54 23.88 4.02
CA VAL A 26 -9.00 22.64 3.40
C VAL A 26 -8.30 22.42 2.07
N LEU A 27 -8.11 23.47 1.27
CA LEU A 27 -7.41 23.36 -0.02
C LEU A 27 -5.92 23.04 0.17
N SER A 28 -5.23 23.70 1.11
CA SER A 28 -3.83 23.39 1.45
C SER A 28 -3.68 21.95 1.96
N LEU A 29 -4.62 21.46 2.77
CA LEU A 29 -4.60 20.06 3.22
C LEU A 29 -4.82 19.09 2.06
N TYR A 30 -5.73 19.42 1.15
CA TYR A 30 -5.96 18.61 -0.04
C TYR A 30 -4.72 18.54 -0.93
N ILE A 31 -4.00 19.65 -1.14
CA ILE A 31 -2.76 19.69 -1.93
C ILE A 31 -1.64 18.89 -1.24
N ASN A 32 -1.37 19.17 0.04
CA ASN A 32 -0.24 18.59 0.76
C ASN A 32 -0.43 17.13 1.17
N PHE A 33 -1.67 16.70 1.41
CA PHE A 33 -1.98 15.35 1.91
C PHE A 33 -2.83 14.55 0.94
N TYR A 34 -2.85 14.92 -0.35
CA TYR A 34 -3.64 14.25 -1.38
C TYR A 34 -3.52 12.72 -1.31
N SER A 35 -2.31 12.16 -1.18
CA SER A 35 -2.08 10.71 -1.11
C SER A 35 -2.73 10.05 0.12
N GLY A 36 -2.81 10.74 1.25
CA GLY A 36 -3.36 10.25 2.51
C GLY A 36 -4.88 10.39 2.65
N LEU A 37 -5.54 11.15 1.77
CA LEU A 37 -7.00 11.31 1.80
C LEU A 37 -7.73 10.06 1.29
N SER A 38 -8.89 9.77 1.87
CA SER A 38 -9.77 8.70 1.41
C SER A 38 -10.35 9.02 0.03
N SER A 39 -10.75 7.98 -0.73
CA SER A 39 -11.36 8.17 -2.07
C SER A 39 -12.62 9.03 -2.02
N ARG A 40 -13.39 8.94 -0.93
CA ARG A 40 -14.61 9.74 -0.72
C ARG A 40 -14.28 11.23 -0.59
N GLU A 41 -13.23 11.56 0.16
CA GLU A 41 -12.78 12.93 0.38
C GLU A 41 -12.22 13.55 -0.90
N LYS A 42 -11.39 12.79 -1.64
CA LYS A 42 -10.88 13.21 -2.95
C LYS A 42 -12.01 13.55 -3.91
N THR A 43 -12.95 12.61 -4.06
CA THR A 43 -14.10 12.77 -4.95
C THR A 43 -14.97 13.95 -4.53
N PHE A 44 -15.14 14.19 -3.22
CA PHE A 44 -15.89 15.35 -2.73
C PHE A 44 -15.23 16.66 -3.13
N VAL A 45 -13.93 16.83 -2.86
CA VAL A 45 -13.19 18.06 -3.18
C VAL A 45 -13.15 18.28 -4.69
N GLU A 46 -12.85 17.25 -5.48
CA GLU A 46 -12.80 17.33 -6.94
C GLU A 46 -14.16 17.72 -7.54
N ASN A 47 -15.24 17.06 -7.12
CA ASN A 47 -16.58 17.41 -7.58
C ASN A 47 -16.97 18.83 -7.15
N HIS A 48 -16.57 19.25 -5.95
CA HIS A 48 -16.85 20.61 -5.47
C HIS A 48 -16.07 21.66 -6.27
N LEU A 49 -14.78 21.45 -6.53
CA LEU A 49 -13.95 22.34 -7.36
C LEU A 49 -14.49 22.46 -8.78
N GLN A 50 -15.04 21.38 -9.35
CA GLN A 50 -15.70 21.40 -10.66
C GLN A 50 -17.01 22.21 -10.67
N GLN A 51 -17.74 22.24 -9.55
CA GLN A 51 -19.06 22.87 -9.46
C GLN A 51 -19.01 24.30 -8.91
N CYS A 52 -17.97 24.64 -8.15
CA CYS A 52 -17.85 25.92 -7.45
C CYS A 52 -16.66 26.74 -7.97
N ARG A 53 -16.95 27.72 -8.82
CA ARG A 53 -15.96 28.58 -9.47
C ARG A 53 -15.08 29.37 -8.48
N GLU A 54 -15.64 29.80 -7.36
CA GLU A 54 -14.90 30.53 -6.33
C GLU A 54 -13.85 29.63 -5.65
N CYS A 55 -14.21 28.39 -5.32
CA CYS A 55 -13.29 27.43 -4.73
C CYS A 55 -12.21 27.00 -5.72
N SER A 56 -12.54 26.86 -7.01
CA SER A 56 -11.56 26.59 -8.06
C SER A 56 -10.52 27.71 -8.17
N ARG A 57 -10.97 28.97 -8.13
CA ARG A 57 -10.06 30.12 -8.17
C ARG A 57 -9.17 30.19 -6.93
N LEU A 58 -9.74 29.94 -5.75
CA LEU A 58 -8.97 29.89 -4.50
C LEU A 58 -7.98 28.73 -4.51
N TYR A 59 -8.35 27.57 -5.08
CA TYR A 59 -7.44 26.44 -5.25
C TYR A 59 -6.24 26.79 -6.13
N GLU A 60 -6.45 27.44 -7.28
CA GLU A 60 -5.35 27.93 -8.13
C GLU A 60 -4.45 28.91 -7.39
N GLN A 61 -5.02 29.84 -6.61
CA GLN A 61 -4.23 30.78 -5.80
C GLN A 61 -3.37 30.07 -4.75
N VAL A 62 -3.96 29.18 -3.96
CA VAL A 62 -3.23 28.43 -2.93
C VAL A 62 -2.19 27.50 -3.57
N PHE A 63 -2.50 26.92 -4.72
CA PHE A 63 -1.59 26.07 -5.47
C PHE A 63 -0.40 26.86 -6.01
N ASP A 64 -0.63 28.05 -6.55
CA ASP A 64 0.42 28.94 -7.05
C ASP A 64 1.26 29.51 -5.89
N ASP A 65 0.64 29.90 -4.77
CA ASP A 65 1.33 30.43 -3.58
C ASP A 65 2.20 29.35 -2.89
N GLU A 66 1.80 28.08 -2.89
CA GLU A 66 2.65 26.98 -2.41
C GLU A 66 3.77 26.62 -3.40
N ILE A 67 3.62 26.98 -4.68
CA ILE A 67 4.59 26.70 -5.76
C ILE A 67 5.51 27.89 -6.02
N ASP A 68 5.24 29.07 -5.45
CA ASP A 68 6.12 30.25 -5.46
C ASP A 68 7.33 30.07 -4.52
N LEU A 69 8.01 28.93 -4.65
CA LEU A 69 9.45 28.88 -4.51
C LEU A 69 10.01 29.75 -5.64
N ASP A 70 10.27 31.02 -5.34
CA ASP A 70 10.93 31.99 -6.22
C ASP A 70 12.14 31.33 -6.92
N ILE A 71 11.92 30.86 -8.16
CA ILE A 71 12.94 30.24 -9.01
C ILE A 71 13.81 31.35 -9.66
N GLY A 72 13.48 32.62 -9.42
CA GLY A 72 14.22 33.77 -9.95
C GLY A 72 15.67 33.82 -9.49
N HIS A 73 15.95 33.32 -8.27
CA HIS A 73 17.31 33.25 -7.74
C HIS A 73 17.49 32.03 -6.83
N VAL A 74 17.56 30.84 -7.43
CA VAL A 74 18.10 29.69 -6.71
C VAL A 74 19.61 29.90 -6.53
N ASN A 75 19.99 30.48 -5.39
CA ASN A 75 21.38 30.47 -4.94
C ASN A 75 21.71 29.05 -4.47
N VAL A 76 22.17 28.21 -5.39
CA VAL A 76 22.76 26.93 -5.00
C VAL A 76 24.12 27.23 -4.38
N VAL A 77 24.17 27.19 -3.06
CA VAL A 77 25.42 27.26 -2.31
C VAL A 77 25.93 25.84 -2.11
N LEU A 78 27.08 25.52 -2.72
CA LEU A 78 27.85 24.34 -2.34
C LEU A 78 28.65 24.69 -1.10
N GLU A 79 28.29 24.09 0.03
CA GLU A 79 29.18 24.06 1.18
C GLU A 79 30.19 22.93 0.96
N THR A 80 31.46 23.32 0.76
CA THR A 80 32.58 22.38 0.78
C THR A 80 33.37 22.55 2.08
N ALA A 81 33.83 21.45 2.64
CA ALA A 81 34.87 21.51 3.66
C ALA A 81 36.21 21.51 2.92
N ALA A 82 37.00 22.56 3.11
CA ALA A 82 38.40 22.53 2.70
C ALA A 82 39.12 21.38 3.45
N PRO A 83 40.28 20.89 2.96
CA PRO A 83 41.02 19.80 3.60
C PRO A 83 41.37 20.06 5.08
N ASP A 84 41.40 21.32 5.49
CA ASP A 84 41.66 21.78 6.86
C ASP A 84 40.39 21.88 7.74
N GLY A 85 39.21 21.55 7.20
CA GLY A 85 37.94 21.56 7.92
C GLY A 85 37.24 22.92 7.97
N THR A 86 37.75 23.95 7.29
CA THR A 86 37.04 25.24 7.19
C THR A 86 35.88 25.14 6.19
N PRO A 87 34.67 25.62 6.56
CA PRO A 87 33.54 25.67 5.65
C PRO A 87 33.72 26.78 4.61
N GLY A 88 33.79 26.41 3.34
CA GLY A 88 33.75 27.32 2.21
C GLY A 88 32.39 27.24 1.52
N ALA A 89 31.82 28.39 1.16
CA ALA A 89 30.59 28.49 0.37
C ALA A 89 30.93 28.90 -1.06
N VAL A 90 30.55 28.08 -2.05
CA VAL A 90 30.66 28.44 -3.47
C VAL A 90 29.26 28.64 -4.04
N VAL A 91 28.99 29.85 -4.55
CA VAL A 91 27.74 30.16 -5.24
C VAL A 91 27.81 29.60 -6.66
N LEU A 92 26.96 28.62 -6.97
CA LEU A 92 26.91 28.00 -8.29
C LEU A 92 26.02 28.81 -9.25
N ASN A 93 26.46 30.02 -9.61
CA ASN A 93 26.02 30.70 -10.82
C ASN A 93 27.07 31.74 -11.23
N ASP A 94 28.31 31.27 -11.40
CA ASP A 94 29.46 32.10 -11.75
C ASP A 94 29.88 31.79 -13.20
N PRO A 95 29.41 32.58 -14.19
CA PRO A 95 29.71 32.33 -15.59
C PRO A 95 31.20 32.40 -15.91
N GLU A 96 32.02 33.06 -15.07
CA GLU A 96 33.48 33.11 -15.24
C GLU A 96 34.16 31.78 -14.92
N LYS A 97 33.52 30.91 -14.12
CA LYS A 97 34.05 29.60 -13.74
C LYS A 97 33.57 28.44 -14.62
N GLY A 98 32.78 28.73 -15.65
CA GLY A 98 32.48 27.79 -16.74
C GLY A 98 31.58 26.61 -16.37
N PHE A 99 30.73 26.75 -15.34
CA PHE A 99 29.68 25.77 -15.03
C PHE A 99 28.31 26.41 -15.15
N THR A 100 27.37 25.69 -15.78
CA THR A 100 25.95 26.06 -15.82
C THR A 100 25.16 24.95 -15.15
N LEU A 101 24.40 25.28 -14.12
CA LEU A 101 23.44 24.37 -13.52
C LEU A 101 22.13 24.46 -14.30
N MET A 102 21.73 23.37 -14.95
CA MET A 102 20.41 23.29 -15.57
C MET A 102 19.49 22.48 -14.66
N VAL A 103 18.46 23.14 -14.14
CA VAL A 103 17.38 22.52 -13.36
C VAL A 103 16.19 22.32 -14.28
N ARG A 104 15.73 21.08 -14.44
CA ARG A 104 14.55 20.75 -15.24
C ARG A 104 13.50 20.10 -14.36
N LYS A 105 12.25 20.58 -14.46
CA LYS A 105 11.10 20.01 -13.76
C LYS A 105 10.45 18.96 -14.65
N GLU A 106 10.36 17.73 -14.17
CA GLU A 106 9.72 16.62 -14.88
C GLU A 106 8.73 15.91 -13.92
N ALA A 107 7.42 16.01 -14.22
CA ALA A 107 6.33 15.26 -13.60
C ALA A 107 6.52 14.82 -12.12
N GLY A 108 6.70 15.79 -11.21
CA GLY A 108 6.84 15.52 -9.76
C GLY A 108 8.27 15.33 -9.26
N SER A 109 9.26 15.50 -10.13
CA SER A 109 10.69 15.44 -9.81
C SER A 109 11.46 16.64 -10.38
N PHE A 110 12.62 16.93 -9.79
CA PHE A 110 13.58 17.90 -10.31
C PHE A 110 14.83 17.13 -10.73
N SER A 111 15.27 17.32 -11.97
CA SER A 111 16.57 16.86 -12.44
C SER A 111 17.53 18.05 -12.49
N MET A 112 18.76 17.83 -12.04
CA MET A 112 19.83 18.82 -12.08
C MET A 112 20.97 18.23 -12.89
N SER A 113 21.43 18.99 -13.89
CA SER A 113 22.59 18.59 -14.71
C SER A 113 23.65 19.67 -14.68
N PHE A 114 24.90 19.23 -14.69
CA PHE A 114 26.08 20.08 -14.77
C PHE A 114 26.72 19.88 -16.14
N THR A 115 27.06 20.97 -16.82
CA THR A 115 27.80 20.90 -18.09
C THR A 115 29.24 20.40 -17.89
N THR A 116 29.86 20.78 -16.77
CA THR A 116 31.25 20.45 -16.42
C THR A 116 31.40 20.48 -14.91
N LEU A 117 31.70 19.34 -14.30
CA LEU A 117 32.04 19.28 -12.87
C LEU A 117 33.57 19.40 -12.73
N PRO A 118 34.12 20.44 -12.07
CA PRO A 118 35.56 20.53 -11.88
C PRO A 118 36.07 19.31 -11.10
N LYS A 119 37.25 18.78 -11.48
CA LYS A 119 37.83 17.54 -10.89
C LYS A 119 37.94 17.57 -9.37
N GLU A 120 38.03 18.76 -8.80
CA GLU A 120 38.13 19.02 -7.36
C GLU A 120 36.86 18.62 -6.59
N PHE A 121 35.71 18.59 -7.25
CA PHE A 121 34.42 18.21 -6.66
C PHE A 121 34.06 16.73 -6.82
N GLU A 122 34.77 15.97 -7.66
CA GLU A 122 34.49 14.54 -7.91
C GLU A 122 34.65 13.66 -6.65
N ARG A 123 35.34 14.14 -5.62
CA ARG A 123 35.62 13.39 -4.37
C ARG A 123 35.05 14.03 -3.11
N GLN A 124 34.33 15.14 -3.22
CA GLN A 124 33.82 15.86 -2.06
C GLN A 124 32.35 15.52 -1.77
N LYS A 125 31.99 15.48 -0.49
CA LYS A 125 30.59 15.41 -0.07
C LYS A 125 29.95 16.77 -0.35
N MET A 126 29.17 16.86 -1.42
CA MET A 126 28.44 18.07 -1.77
C MET A 126 27.16 18.17 -0.93
N ARG A 127 26.89 19.37 -0.42
CA ARG A 127 25.61 19.74 0.18
C ARG A 127 24.96 20.79 -0.71
N ILE A 128 23.71 20.54 -1.11
CA ILE A 128 22.91 21.48 -1.90
C ILE A 128 21.91 22.13 -0.95
N VAL A 129 21.96 23.45 -0.86
CA VAL A 129 20.99 24.26 -0.11
C VAL A 129 20.16 25.05 -1.13
N ILE A 130 18.84 24.93 -1.06
CA ILE A 130 17.89 25.66 -1.90
C ILE A 130 16.94 26.40 -0.98
N ASN A 131 16.91 27.74 -1.04
CA ASN A 131 15.98 28.59 -0.29
C ASN A 131 15.86 28.20 1.20
N ASN A 132 17.00 28.10 1.91
CA ASN A 132 17.09 27.66 3.32
C ASN A 132 16.55 26.26 3.64
N THR A 133 16.21 25.45 2.63
CA THR A 133 15.82 24.06 2.79
C THR A 133 17.03 23.18 2.49
N PHE A 134 17.44 22.36 3.46
CA PHE A 134 18.55 21.44 3.24
C PHE A 134 18.07 20.23 2.46
N LEU A 135 18.70 19.99 1.32
CA LEU A 135 18.48 18.79 0.55
C LEU A 135 19.66 17.85 0.80
N ARG A 136 19.39 16.70 1.42
CA ARG A 136 20.42 15.70 1.62
C ARG A 136 20.58 14.91 0.34
N LEU A 137 21.76 15.03 -0.28
CA LEU A 137 22.14 14.18 -1.41
C LEU A 137 22.20 12.73 -0.96
N VAL A 138 21.40 11.85 -1.56
CA VAL A 138 21.31 10.43 -1.18
C VAL A 138 22.25 9.56 -2.04
N SER A 139 22.48 9.93 -3.29
CA SER A 139 23.34 9.20 -4.22
C SER A 139 23.80 10.10 -5.38
N VAL A 140 24.99 9.84 -5.92
CA VAL A 140 25.48 10.39 -7.19
C VAL A 140 25.79 9.18 -8.07
N GLU A 141 24.88 8.83 -8.98
CA GLU A 141 25.16 7.81 -9.98
C GLU A 141 25.71 8.47 -11.24
N LYS A 142 26.93 8.05 -11.63
CA LYS A 142 27.56 8.49 -12.86
C LYS A 142 26.90 7.74 -14.02
N ASN A 143 25.96 8.39 -14.71
CA ASN A 143 25.33 7.77 -15.88
C ASN A 143 26.28 7.76 -17.09
N LYS A 144 26.01 6.83 -18.01
CA LYS A 144 26.72 6.72 -19.30
C LYS A 144 26.63 8.05 -20.08
N PRO A 145 27.68 8.43 -20.83
CA PRO A 145 27.64 9.64 -21.65
C PRO A 145 26.46 9.57 -22.62
N ILE A 146 25.64 10.62 -22.63
CA ILE A 146 24.50 10.74 -23.54
C ILE A 146 25.06 11.31 -24.86
N PRO A 147 24.94 10.60 -26.00
CA PRO A 147 25.31 11.17 -27.28
C PRO A 147 24.30 12.27 -27.63
N LEU A 148 24.77 13.52 -27.76
CA LEU A 148 24.00 14.61 -28.33
C LEU A 148 24.04 14.52 -29.86
N ALA A 149 22.93 14.88 -30.50
CA ALA A 149 22.86 15.02 -31.95
C ALA A 149 23.91 16.03 -32.45
N GLU A 150 24.53 15.72 -33.59
CA GLU A 150 25.80 16.25 -34.13
C GLU A 150 25.95 17.77 -34.32
N ASN A 151 25.02 18.62 -33.88
CA ASN A 151 25.02 20.05 -34.23
C ASN A 151 25.08 21.03 -33.03
N SER A 152 25.59 20.64 -31.86
CA SER A 152 25.74 21.58 -30.73
C SER A 152 27.07 21.47 -29.98
N LEU A 153 27.90 22.51 -30.15
CA LEU A 153 29.05 22.96 -29.33
C LEU A 153 30.29 22.03 -29.24
N PRO A 154 31.50 22.61 -29.09
CA PRO A 154 32.76 21.86 -29.21
C PRO A 154 33.02 20.98 -27.98
N ASN A 155 33.17 19.67 -28.22
CA ASN A 155 33.90 18.68 -27.43
C ASN A 155 33.84 18.84 -25.89
N GLY A 156 32.66 18.68 -25.30
CA GLY A 156 32.49 18.40 -23.87
C GLY A 156 31.81 17.04 -23.67
N GLN A 157 32.39 16.15 -22.87
CA GLN A 157 31.67 14.96 -22.39
C GLN A 157 30.65 15.41 -21.33
N PHE A 158 29.37 15.24 -21.61
CA PHE A 158 28.31 15.51 -20.66
C PHE A 158 28.08 14.30 -19.76
N HIS A 159 28.16 14.51 -18.45
CA HIS A 159 27.74 13.53 -17.45
C HIS A 159 26.40 13.97 -16.88
N SER A 160 25.36 13.16 -17.08
CA SER A 160 24.10 13.35 -16.37
C SER A 160 24.19 12.65 -15.01
N PHE A 161 23.63 13.29 -13.99
CA PHE A 161 23.51 12.74 -12.65
C PHE A 161 22.03 12.81 -12.25
N ALA A 162 21.47 11.72 -11.75
CA ALA A 162 20.15 11.74 -11.13
C ALA A 162 20.34 12.09 -9.64
N ILE A 163 19.67 13.13 -9.18
CA ILE A 163 19.67 13.52 -7.76
C ILE A 163 18.27 13.24 -7.20
N THR A 164 18.15 12.20 -6.38
CA THR A 164 16.91 11.95 -5.62
C THR A 164 16.91 12.84 -4.38
N VAL A 165 16.02 13.83 -4.38
CA VAL A 165 15.86 14.77 -3.27
C VAL A 165 14.84 14.21 -2.27
N VAL A 166 15.27 13.93 -1.04
CA VAL A 166 14.36 13.60 0.06
C VAL A 166 14.19 14.85 0.94
N PRO A 167 12.96 15.38 1.12
CA PRO A 167 12.74 16.55 1.95
C PRO A 167 13.18 16.29 3.40
N GLN A 168 14.01 17.16 3.98
CA GLN A 168 14.54 17.00 5.35
C GLN A 168 13.43 16.88 6.40
N LYS A 169 12.28 17.53 6.18
CA LYS A 169 11.09 17.46 7.05
C LYS A 169 10.62 16.01 7.26
N VAL A 170 10.76 15.14 6.25
CA VAL A 170 10.44 13.71 6.36
C VAL A 170 11.43 12.97 7.27
N SER A 171 12.70 13.37 7.28
CA SER A 171 13.73 12.75 8.13
C SER A 171 13.63 13.18 9.61
N GLU A 172 13.15 14.39 9.89
CA GLU A 172 12.87 14.87 11.24
C GLU A 172 11.58 14.24 11.79
N ILE A 173 10.53 14.14 10.97
CA ILE A 173 9.31 13.39 11.30
C ILE A 173 9.64 11.92 11.60
N GLN A 174 10.53 11.27 10.84
CA GLN A 174 10.96 9.90 11.15
C GLN A 174 11.72 9.78 12.48
N LYS A 175 12.52 10.79 12.87
CA LYS A 175 13.18 10.81 14.18
C LYS A 175 12.18 10.98 15.32
N GLU A 176 11.14 11.79 15.13
CA GLU A 176 10.09 12.01 16.12
C GLU A 176 9.08 10.87 16.22
N LEU A 177 8.82 10.16 15.11
CA LEU A 177 7.94 8.98 15.09
C LEU A 177 8.60 7.73 15.70
N ARG A 178 9.93 7.63 15.69
CA ARG A 178 10.66 6.48 16.24
C ARG A 178 10.31 6.19 17.72
N PRO A 179 10.29 7.16 18.66
CA PRO A 179 9.87 6.89 20.04
C PRO A 179 8.37 6.54 20.16
N LEU A 180 7.52 7.06 19.28
CA LEU A 180 6.08 6.72 19.25
C LEU A 180 5.86 5.28 18.77
N PHE A 181 6.58 4.86 17.75
CA PHE A 181 6.57 3.48 17.26
C PHE A 181 7.05 2.48 18.32
N ILE A 182 8.08 2.84 19.09
CA ILE A 182 8.56 2.03 20.22
C ILE A 182 7.51 1.92 21.33
N ARG A 183 6.76 3.00 21.61
CA ARG A 183 5.66 2.96 22.59
C ARG A 183 4.51 2.09 22.09
N TYR A 184 4.13 2.24 20.82
CA TYR A 184 3.04 1.47 20.20
C TYR A 184 3.34 -0.04 20.19
N THR A 185 4.56 -0.43 19.81
CA THR A 185 4.97 -1.85 19.81
C THR A 185 4.99 -2.45 21.22
N ARG A 186 5.33 -1.67 22.25
CA ARG A 186 5.21 -2.10 23.66
C ARG A 186 3.76 -2.32 24.09
N TYR A 187 2.84 -1.43 23.71
CA TYR A 187 1.41 -1.61 24.01
C TYR A 187 0.82 -2.82 23.28
N LEU A 188 1.20 -3.03 22.02
CA LEU A 188 0.77 -4.19 21.25
C LEU A 188 1.29 -5.50 21.89
N ALA A 189 2.56 -5.55 22.28
CA ALA A 189 3.13 -6.71 22.97
C ALA A 189 2.44 -6.99 24.32
N ALA A 190 2.11 -5.95 25.08
CA ALA A 190 1.35 -6.09 26.33
C ALA A 190 -0.08 -6.62 26.09
N ALA A 191 -0.77 -6.13 25.07
CA ALA A 191 -2.11 -6.61 24.69
C ALA A 191 -2.09 -8.09 24.30
N VAL A 192 -1.09 -8.51 23.51
CA VAL A 192 -0.90 -9.92 23.13
C VAL A 192 -0.65 -10.78 24.37
N LEU A 193 0.19 -10.34 25.31
CA LEU A 193 0.44 -11.06 26.57
C LEU A 193 -0.84 -11.24 27.41
N ILE A 194 -1.71 -10.23 27.47
CA ILE A 194 -2.99 -10.33 28.19
C ILE A 194 -3.89 -11.39 27.56
N VAL A 195 -4.00 -11.40 26.22
CA VAL A 195 -4.81 -12.39 25.50
C VAL A 195 -4.28 -13.81 25.72
N VAL A 196 -2.97 -14.01 25.65
CA VAL A 196 -2.33 -15.31 25.91
C VAL A 196 -2.56 -15.77 27.35
N ALA A 197 -2.38 -14.87 28.33
CA ALA A 197 -2.64 -15.19 29.73
C ALA A 197 -4.12 -15.55 29.97
N GLY A 198 -5.05 -14.85 29.32
CA GLY A 198 -6.47 -15.17 29.35
C GLY A 198 -6.79 -16.55 28.79
N ALA A 199 -6.20 -16.92 27.66
CA ALA A 199 -6.37 -18.24 27.04
C ALA A 199 -5.85 -19.36 27.95
N VAL A 200 -4.68 -19.19 28.57
CA VAL A 200 -4.09 -20.17 29.50
C VAL A 200 -4.96 -20.34 30.75
N LEU A 201 -5.49 -19.24 31.31
CA LEU A 201 -6.40 -19.31 32.45
C LEU A 201 -7.70 -20.03 32.10
N TYR A 202 -8.25 -19.76 30.91
CA TYR A 202 -9.47 -20.41 30.42
C TYR A 202 -9.29 -21.93 30.31
N GLU A 203 -8.20 -22.41 29.69
CA GLU A 203 -7.92 -23.85 29.60
C GLU A 203 -7.78 -24.50 30.98
N ASN A 204 -7.07 -23.85 31.90
CA ASN A 204 -6.87 -24.38 33.26
C ASN A 204 -8.18 -24.45 34.06
N MET A 205 -9.07 -23.48 33.88
CA MET A 205 -10.41 -23.51 34.47
C MET A 205 -11.29 -24.62 33.86
N ASN A 206 -11.23 -24.81 32.54
CA ASN A 206 -12.00 -25.84 31.85
C ASN A 206 -11.58 -27.25 32.29
N GLN A 207 -10.28 -27.51 32.45
CA GLN A 207 -9.76 -28.79 32.97
C GLN A 207 -10.19 -29.10 34.41
N ARG A 208 -10.49 -28.08 35.23
CA ARG A 208 -10.99 -28.26 36.60
C ARG A 208 -12.49 -28.54 36.65
N GLY A 209 -13.25 -28.07 35.66
CA GLY A 209 -14.70 -28.28 35.57
C GLY A 209 -15.11 -29.74 35.37
N GLU A 210 -14.31 -30.54 34.66
CA GLU A 210 -14.63 -31.94 34.36
C GLU A 210 -14.48 -32.91 35.55
N LYS A 211 -13.91 -32.48 36.69
CA LYS A 211 -13.68 -33.37 37.85
C LYS A 211 -14.74 -33.31 38.96
N LEU A 212 -15.84 -32.56 38.80
CA LEU A 212 -16.77 -32.29 39.91
C LEU A 212 -18.16 -32.91 39.84
N THR A 213 -18.45 -33.82 38.89
CA THR A 213 -19.76 -34.49 38.84
C THR A 213 -19.68 -35.98 38.55
N THR A 214 -19.35 -36.77 39.57
CA THR A 214 -19.79 -38.17 39.72
C THR A 214 -19.89 -38.50 41.22
N VAL A 215 -20.97 -38.00 41.85
CA VAL A 215 -21.47 -38.60 43.09
C VAL A 215 -22.65 -39.49 42.68
N GLU A 216 -22.38 -40.78 42.60
CA GLU A 216 -23.37 -41.81 42.27
C GLU A 216 -24.37 -41.98 43.42
N THR A 217 -25.61 -41.54 43.23
CA THR A 217 -26.74 -41.98 44.05
C THR A 217 -27.31 -43.28 43.46
N LYS A 218 -26.91 -44.42 44.06
CA LYS A 218 -27.54 -45.73 43.83
C LYS A 218 -28.98 -45.71 44.31
N THR A 219 -29.91 -46.06 43.43
CA THR A 219 -31.28 -46.43 43.81
C THR A 219 -31.56 -47.80 43.20
N GLU A 220 -31.64 -48.82 44.05
CA GLU A 220 -32.19 -50.14 43.72
C GLU A 220 -33.72 -50.04 43.65
N THR A 221 -34.33 -50.68 42.65
CA THR A 221 -35.66 -51.26 42.83
C THR A 221 -35.92 -52.38 41.84
N THR A 222 -36.55 -53.41 42.38
CA THR A 222 -36.75 -54.78 41.91
C THR A 222 -38.19 -54.95 41.36
N ILE A 223 -38.44 -56.05 40.63
CA ILE A 223 -39.69 -56.87 40.55
C ILE A 223 -40.39 -56.97 39.16
N ASP A 224 -40.34 -58.22 38.67
CA ASP A 224 -41.33 -59.13 38.04
C ASP A 224 -42.17 -58.83 36.77
N SER A 225 -41.96 -59.74 35.80
CA SER A 225 -42.90 -60.77 35.29
C SER A 225 -44.19 -60.34 34.58
N LEU A 226 -44.37 -60.74 33.31
CA LEU A 226 -45.43 -61.68 32.89
C LEU A 226 -45.36 -62.08 31.40
N ASP A 227 -45.57 -63.38 31.18
CA ASP A 227 -45.83 -64.09 29.92
C ASP A 227 -46.99 -63.51 29.09
N HIS A 228 -46.90 -63.60 27.75
CA HIS A 228 -47.90 -64.36 26.97
C HIS A 228 -47.53 -64.60 25.50
N LYS A 229 -47.69 -65.87 25.13
CA LYS A 229 -47.60 -66.51 23.82
C LYS A 229 -48.89 -66.29 23.02
N LYS A 230 -48.81 -65.81 21.77
CA LYS A 230 -49.84 -66.12 20.75
C LYS A 230 -49.29 -66.02 19.32
N LYS A 231 -49.31 -67.16 18.62
CA LYS A 231 -49.28 -67.24 17.15
C LYS A 231 -50.52 -66.53 16.59
N THR A 232 -50.42 -66.02 15.35
CA THR A 232 -51.31 -66.36 14.22
C THR A 232 -51.21 -65.30 13.11
N ASP A 233 -50.96 -65.83 11.91
CA ASP A 233 -51.30 -65.42 10.55
C ASP A 233 -50.84 -64.09 9.93
N ILE A 234 -50.27 -64.32 8.74
CA ILE A 234 -49.91 -63.43 7.65
C ILE A 234 -51.13 -62.59 7.25
N PRO A 235 -50.93 -61.30 6.98
CA PRO A 235 -51.37 -60.80 5.69
C PRO A 235 -50.21 -60.15 4.94
N GLU A 236 -50.06 -60.65 3.73
CA GLU A 236 -49.42 -60.03 2.58
C GLU A 236 -49.76 -58.53 2.52
N ASN A 237 -48.83 -57.67 2.93
CA ASN A 237 -48.92 -56.25 2.69
C ASN A 237 -47.62 -55.76 2.04
N LYS A 238 -47.75 -55.52 0.74
CA LYS A 238 -46.77 -54.99 -0.18
C LYS A 238 -46.45 -53.54 0.22
N LYS A 239 -45.65 -53.36 1.27
CA LYS A 239 -45.02 -52.06 1.56
C LYS A 239 -43.81 -51.91 0.64
N GLU A 240 -44.05 -51.15 -0.42
CA GLU A 240 -43.03 -50.44 -1.18
C GLU A 240 -41.99 -49.86 -0.22
N PRO A 241 -40.68 -50.12 -0.44
CA PRO A 241 -39.65 -49.60 0.44
C PRO A 241 -39.72 -48.08 0.38
N GLU A 242 -40.12 -47.46 1.51
CA GLU A 242 -39.98 -46.02 1.70
C GLU A 242 -38.51 -45.68 1.40
N LEU A 243 -38.31 -45.06 0.23
CA LEU A 243 -37.05 -44.51 -0.19
C LEU A 243 -36.63 -43.57 0.94
N LYS A 244 -35.69 -43.99 1.78
CA LYS A 244 -35.04 -43.13 2.76
C LYS A 244 -34.60 -41.91 1.99
N LYS A 245 -35.32 -40.80 2.14
CA LYS A 245 -34.95 -39.49 1.61
C LYS A 245 -33.52 -39.26 2.08
N ILE A 246 -32.58 -39.44 1.17
CA ILE A 246 -31.21 -39.02 1.37
C ILE A 246 -31.35 -37.54 1.72
N PRO A 247 -30.90 -37.10 2.91
CA PRO A 247 -30.99 -35.70 3.26
C PRO A 247 -30.35 -34.92 2.13
N GLU A 248 -31.15 -34.08 1.48
CA GLU A 248 -30.71 -33.19 0.42
C GLU A 248 -29.59 -32.36 1.02
N ILE A 249 -28.36 -32.73 0.66
CA ILE A 249 -27.19 -32.12 1.26
C ILE A 249 -27.17 -30.68 0.73
N VAL A 250 -27.58 -29.75 1.59
CA VAL A 250 -27.57 -28.30 1.37
C VAL A 250 -26.12 -27.80 1.34
N LEU A 251 -25.32 -28.30 0.40
CA LEU A 251 -23.93 -27.92 0.14
C LEU A 251 -23.80 -26.84 -0.95
N THR A 252 -24.88 -26.52 -1.65
CA THR A 252 -24.87 -25.69 -2.85
C THR A 252 -24.88 -24.17 -2.66
N PRO A 253 -25.42 -23.56 -1.58
CA PRO A 253 -25.45 -22.10 -1.50
C PRO A 253 -24.12 -21.47 -1.04
N VAL A 254 -23.39 -22.09 -0.11
CA VAL A 254 -22.19 -21.48 0.52
C VAL A 254 -21.04 -21.30 -0.48
N LEU A 255 -20.92 -22.19 -1.47
CA LEU A 255 -19.86 -22.08 -2.47
C LEU A 255 -20.15 -20.98 -3.49
N ALA A 256 -21.42 -20.72 -3.83
CA ALA A 256 -21.78 -19.72 -4.83
C ALA A 256 -21.35 -18.30 -4.41
N ASP A 257 -21.41 -17.99 -3.12
CA ASP A 257 -21.05 -16.68 -2.59
C ASP A 257 -19.56 -16.34 -2.76
N ASN A 258 -18.68 -17.34 -2.74
CA ASN A 258 -17.24 -17.14 -2.95
C ASN A 258 -16.87 -16.80 -4.39
N TYR A 259 -17.79 -16.97 -5.35
CA TYR A 259 -17.58 -16.65 -6.76
C TYR A 259 -18.23 -15.33 -7.19
N LYS A 260 -18.95 -14.65 -6.29
CA LYS A 260 -19.61 -13.39 -6.63
C LYS A 260 -18.57 -12.28 -6.84
N PRO A 261 -18.54 -11.61 -8.00
CA PRO A 261 -17.61 -10.52 -8.26
C PRO A 261 -17.78 -9.35 -7.29
N ASN A 262 -16.67 -8.67 -6.98
CA ASN A 262 -16.67 -7.45 -6.19
C ASN A 262 -16.74 -6.24 -7.11
N ASP A 263 -17.84 -5.48 -7.05
CA ASP A 263 -18.06 -4.34 -7.94
C ASP A 263 -16.91 -3.32 -7.93
N VAL A 264 -16.32 -3.06 -6.76
CA VAL A 264 -15.20 -2.11 -6.62
C VAL A 264 -13.96 -2.65 -7.32
N LEU A 265 -13.57 -3.91 -7.08
CA LEU A 265 -12.39 -4.53 -7.69
C LEU A 265 -12.56 -4.72 -9.20
N GLU A 266 -13.77 -5.02 -9.68
CA GLU A 266 -14.05 -5.13 -11.12
C GLU A 266 -13.80 -3.80 -11.86
N THR A 267 -14.02 -2.65 -11.23
CA THR A 267 -13.67 -1.36 -11.86
C THR A 267 -12.17 -1.20 -12.10
N PHE A 268 -11.34 -1.92 -11.34
CA PHE A 268 -9.88 -1.87 -11.40
C PHE A 268 -9.28 -2.90 -12.36
N VAL A 269 -9.93 -4.06 -12.53
CA VAL A 269 -9.47 -5.15 -13.44
C VAL A 269 -9.32 -4.68 -14.88
N HIS A 270 -10.18 -3.75 -15.32
CA HIS A 270 -10.20 -3.25 -16.70
C HIS A 270 -9.45 -1.93 -16.90
N ARG A 271 -8.97 -1.29 -15.83
CA ARG A 271 -8.27 -0.01 -15.94
C ARG A 271 -6.83 -0.24 -16.37
N LYS A 272 -6.42 0.52 -17.40
CA LYS A 272 -5.00 0.77 -17.67
C LYS A 272 -4.57 1.90 -16.75
N TYR A 273 -3.75 1.61 -15.74
CA TYR A 273 -3.16 2.63 -14.89
C TYR A 273 -2.14 3.45 -15.70
N ARG A 274 -2.12 4.77 -15.49
CA ARG A 274 -1.28 5.70 -16.26
C ARG A 274 0.17 5.61 -15.76
N ALA A 275 1.10 5.47 -16.70
CA ALA A 275 2.54 5.23 -16.56
C ALA A 275 2.91 3.75 -16.28
N GLY A 276 3.37 3.06 -17.32
CA GLY A 276 3.99 1.74 -17.20
C GLY A 276 3.05 0.61 -16.76
N ALA A 277 1.94 0.40 -17.47
CA ALA A 277 1.13 -0.80 -17.22
C ALA A 277 2.01 -2.04 -17.40
N ALA A 278 2.27 -2.76 -16.29
CA ALA A 278 3.06 -3.98 -16.33
C ALA A 278 2.39 -4.98 -17.27
N GLU A 279 3.16 -5.53 -18.21
CA GLU A 279 2.66 -6.58 -19.08
C GLU A 279 2.69 -7.89 -18.29
N VAL A 280 1.53 -8.24 -17.71
CA VAL A 280 1.33 -9.48 -16.97
C VAL A 280 1.33 -10.67 -17.94
N ILE A 281 2.16 -11.68 -17.63
CA ILE A 281 2.26 -12.94 -18.37
C ILE A 281 1.35 -14.00 -17.73
N ALA A 282 1.37 -14.13 -16.40
CA ALA A 282 0.56 -15.09 -15.67
C ALA A 282 0.23 -14.63 -14.23
N PRO A 283 -0.92 -15.05 -13.67
CA PRO A 283 -2.04 -15.65 -14.38
C PRO A 283 -2.77 -14.62 -15.25
N ASN A 284 -3.39 -15.09 -16.34
CA ASN A 284 -4.24 -14.24 -17.17
C ASN A 284 -5.54 -13.89 -16.43
N ASN A 285 -6.23 -12.87 -16.94
CA ASN A 285 -7.48 -12.44 -16.35
C ASN A 285 -8.54 -13.55 -16.49
N ALA A 286 -9.14 -13.94 -15.37
CA ALA A 286 -10.14 -15.01 -15.26
C ALA A 286 -9.61 -16.44 -15.48
N ASP A 287 -8.30 -16.68 -15.32
CA ASP A 287 -7.75 -18.04 -15.32
C ASP A 287 -8.28 -18.87 -14.15
N THR A 288 -8.35 -20.19 -14.35
CA THR A 288 -8.64 -21.16 -13.27
C THR A 288 -7.35 -21.86 -12.87
N LEU A 289 -6.97 -21.76 -11.60
CA LEU A 289 -5.65 -22.13 -11.09
C LEU A 289 -5.75 -23.14 -9.94
N PHE A 290 -4.66 -23.86 -9.74
CA PHE A 290 -4.41 -24.73 -8.59
C PHE A 290 -3.17 -24.24 -7.85
N SER A 291 -3.09 -24.49 -6.55
CA SER A 291 -1.89 -24.19 -5.76
C SER A 291 -0.74 -25.13 -6.15
N PRO A 292 0.51 -24.65 -6.29
CA PRO A 292 0.97 -23.27 -6.08
C PRO A 292 0.65 -22.34 -7.25
N ILE A 293 0.41 -21.06 -6.95
CA ILE A 293 0.08 -20.04 -7.95
C ILE A 293 1.37 -19.29 -8.31
N ARG A 294 1.72 -19.25 -9.60
CA ARG A 294 2.86 -18.48 -10.13
C ARG A 294 2.36 -17.18 -10.75
N PHE A 295 2.93 -16.08 -10.29
CA PHE A 295 2.73 -14.73 -10.82
C PHE A 295 3.95 -14.37 -11.65
N GLU A 296 3.74 -13.88 -12.87
CA GLU A 296 4.81 -13.58 -13.83
C GLU A 296 4.42 -12.34 -14.65
N TRP A 297 5.37 -11.42 -14.83
CA TRP A 297 5.23 -10.21 -15.62
C TRP A 297 6.50 -9.93 -16.41
N LYS A 298 6.40 -9.08 -17.45
CA LYS A 298 7.58 -8.67 -18.20
C LYS A 298 8.48 -7.75 -17.38
N GLU A 299 9.77 -7.83 -17.68
CA GLU A 299 10.79 -6.91 -17.20
C GLU A 299 10.39 -5.45 -17.45
N MET A 300 10.60 -4.61 -16.43
CA MET A 300 10.29 -3.17 -16.46
C MET A 300 11.55 -2.38 -16.09
N GLU A 301 11.95 -1.47 -16.96
CA GLU A 301 13.14 -0.65 -16.75
C GLU A 301 12.95 0.29 -15.54
N GLY A 302 13.93 0.30 -14.63
CA GLY A 302 13.97 1.20 -13.47
C GLY A 302 13.10 0.78 -12.28
N ILE A 303 12.45 -0.38 -12.31
CA ILE A 303 11.68 -0.93 -11.18
C ILE A 303 12.38 -2.16 -10.63
N HIS A 304 12.79 -2.10 -9.36
CA HIS A 304 13.57 -3.16 -8.72
C HIS A 304 12.81 -3.90 -7.61
N SER A 305 11.65 -3.42 -7.19
CA SER A 305 10.83 -4.03 -6.15
C SER A 305 9.38 -4.16 -6.59
N PHE A 306 8.84 -5.36 -6.42
CA PHE A 306 7.46 -5.68 -6.72
C PHE A 306 6.78 -6.28 -5.49
N ILE A 307 5.52 -5.92 -5.30
CA ILE A 307 4.66 -6.46 -4.25
C ILE A 307 3.43 -7.05 -4.93
N VAL A 308 3.17 -8.33 -4.70
CA VAL A 308 1.94 -9.00 -5.10
C VAL A 308 1.04 -9.12 -3.89
N VAL A 309 -0.20 -8.65 -4.02
CA VAL A 309 -1.24 -8.79 -2.99
C VAL A 309 -2.41 -9.55 -3.59
N VAL A 310 -2.78 -10.66 -2.97
CA VAL A 310 -3.97 -11.45 -3.31
C VAL A 310 -5.06 -11.14 -2.30
N VAL A 311 -6.24 -10.78 -2.80
CA VAL A 311 -7.44 -10.53 -2.00
C VAL A 311 -8.57 -11.44 -2.46
N ASP A 312 -9.49 -11.75 -1.56
CA ASP A 312 -10.71 -12.48 -1.91
C ASP A 312 -11.76 -11.57 -2.57
N ASN A 313 -12.94 -12.12 -2.86
CA ASN A 313 -14.05 -11.34 -3.42
C ASN A 313 -14.73 -10.38 -2.43
N LYS A 314 -14.36 -10.41 -1.15
CA LYS A 314 -14.77 -9.44 -0.13
C LYS A 314 -13.72 -8.34 0.07
N ASN A 315 -12.64 -8.37 -0.73
CA ASN A 315 -11.50 -7.47 -0.63
C ASN A 315 -10.70 -7.65 0.69
N GLU A 316 -10.75 -8.84 1.28
CA GLU A 316 -9.91 -9.24 2.41
C GLU A 316 -8.56 -9.74 1.89
N GLU A 317 -7.46 -9.28 2.50
CA GLU A 317 -6.12 -9.71 2.11
C GLU A 317 -5.88 -11.15 2.52
N MET A 318 -5.66 -12.01 1.53
CA MET A 318 -5.43 -13.43 1.71
C MET A 318 -3.95 -13.77 1.74
N TRP A 319 -3.15 -13.07 0.92
CA TRP A 319 -1.72 -13.28 0.83
C TRP A 319 -1.00 -12.04 0.29
N ARG A 320 0.25 -11.86 0.74
CA ARG A 320 1.15 -10.81 0.27
C ARG A 320 2.56 -11.35 0.15
N GLY A 321 3.22 -11.04 -0.95
CA GLY A 321 4.63 -11.32 -1.15
C GLY A 321 5.34 -10.18 -1.85
N SER A 322 6.64 -10.07 -1.61
CA SER A 322 7.52 -9.10 -2.28
C SER A 322 8.67 -9.83 -2.97
N THR A 323 9.12 -9.29 -4.09
CA THR A 323 10.24 -9.85 -4.88
C THR A 323 10.96 -8.74 -5.63
N GLU A 324 12.23 -8.96 -5.92
CA GLU A 324 13.02 -8.15 -6.85
C GLU A 324 13.05 -8.79 -8.25
N SER A 325 12.56 -10.02 -8.38
CA SER A 325 12.42 -10.75 -9.64
C SER A 325 11.11 -10.38 -10.36
N TYR A 326 11.00 -10.71 -11.63
CA TYR A 326 9.78 -10.54 -12.44
C TYR A 326 8.80 -11.73 -12.32
N GLU A 327 9.06 -12.61 -11.36
CA GLU A 327 8.19 -13.70 -10.98
C GLU A 327 8.11 -13.88 -9.46
N LEU A 328 6.99 -14.43 -9.03
CA LEU A 328 6.75 -14.77 -7.63
C LEU A 328 5.80 -15.96 -7.52
N THR A 329 6.17 -16.96 -6.72
CA THR A 329 5.33 -18.14 -6.49
C THR A 329 4.70 -18.11 -5.11
N CYS A 330 3.38 -18.21 -5.05
CA CYS A 330 2.60 -18.33 -3.83
C CYS A 330 2.29 -19.80 -3.53
N GLY A 331 2.89 -20.32 -2.45
CA GLY A 331 2.62 -21.66 -1.94
C GLY A 331 1.40 -21.77 -1.01
N GLN A 332 0.71 -20.66 -0.74
CA GLN A 332 -0.48 -20.66 0.11
C GLN A 332 -1.63 -21.41 -0.57
N LYS A 333 -2.30 -22.27 0.19
CA LYS A 333 -3.52 -22.95 -0.25
C LYS A 333 -4.71 -22.00 -0.08
N PHE A 334 -5.41 -21.76 -1.17
CA PHE A 334 -6.65 -20.98 -1.19
C PHE A 334 -7.85 -21.92 -1.22
N GLY A 335 -8.95 -21.52 -0.60
CA GLY A 335 -10.23 -22.22 -0.76
C GLY A 335 -10.79 -21.98 -2.18
N ALA A 336 -11.70 -22.84 -2.63
CA ALA A 336 -12.39 -22.65 -3.89
C ALA A 336 -13.17 -21.32 -3.91
N GLY A 337 -12.95 -20.49 -4.93
CA GLY A 337 -13.54 -19.16 -5.02
C GLY A 337 -12.94 -18.27 -6.12
N LEU A 338 -13.45 -17.04 -6.20
CA LEU A 338 -12.93 -15.94 -7.01
C LEU A 338 -11.98 -15.08 -6.18
N TYR A 339 -10.80 -14.83 -6.72
CA TYR A 339 -9.78 -13.99 -6.10
C TYR A 339 -9.34 -12.90 -7.06
N TYR A 340 -8.83 -11.82 -6.48
CA TYR A 340 -8.18 -10.74 -7.19
C TYR A 340 -6.73 -10.67 -6.76
N TRP A 341 -5.87 -10.22 -7.65
CA TRP A 341 -4.50 -9.89 -7.28
C TRP A 341 -4.07 -8.57 -7.88
N MET A 342 -3.18 -7.90 -7.14
CA MET A 342 -2.64 -6.60 -7.46
C MET A 342 -1.12 -6.72 -7.54
N LEU A 343 -0.55 -6.27 -8.65
CA LEU A 343 0.88 -6.02 -8.77
C LEU A 343 1.15 -4.56 -8.42
N LYS A 344 2.04 -4.32 -7.47
CA LYS A 344 2.35 -3.00 -6.93
C LYS A 344 3.85 -2.76 -6.86
N THR A 345 4.23 -1.48 -6.81
CA THR A 345 5.53 -0.99 -6.33
C THR A 345 5.32 -0.26 -5.00
N ASP A 346 6.36 0.37 -4.45
CA ASP A 346 6.30 1.08 -3.15
C ASP A 346 5.30 2.25 -3.11
N GLY A 347 4.81 2.73 -4.26
CA GLY A 347 3.85 3.83 -4.34
C GLY A 347 2.64 3.58 -5.25
N ASP A 348 2.74 2.66 -6.21
CA ASP A 348 1.79 2.58 -7.31
C ASP A 348 1.22 1.17 -7.52
N ILE A 349 0.00 1.12 -8.07
CA ILE A 349 -0.62 -0.11 -8.56
C ILE A 349 -0.32 -0.22 -10.05
N LEU A 350 0.44 -1.24 -10.43
CA LEU A 350 0.81 -1.49 -11.82
C LEU A 350 -0.29 -2.24 -12.58
N SER A 351 -0.92 -3.22 -11.93
CA SER A 351 -1.94 -4.07 -12.56
C SER A 351 -2.89 -4.67 -11.52
N VAL A 352 -4.15 -4.89 -11.93
CA VAL A 352 -5.15 -5.63 -11.17
C VAL A 352 -5.78 -6.67 -12.08
N ARG A 353 -5.90 -7.90 -11.59
CA ARG A 353 -6.38 -9.07 -12.33
C ARG A 353 -7.20 -9.96 -11.40
N LYS A 354 -7.99 -10.86 -11.99
CA LYS A 354 -8.74 -11.88 -11.24
C LYS A 354 -8.42 -13.29 -11.70
N PHE A 355 -8.59 -14.27 -10.82
CA PHE A 355 -8.48 -15.70 -11.11
C PHE A 355 -9.45 -16.50 -10.23
N PHE A 356 -9.70 -17.74 -10.63
CA PHE A 356 -10.54 -18.70 -9.90
C PHE A 356 -9.67 -19.81 -9.34
N VAL A 357 -9.99 -20.26 -8.12
CA VAL A 357 -9.41 -21.45 -7.51
C VAL A 357 -10.46 -22.56 -7.48
N ARG A 358 -10.03 -23.77 -7.82
CA ARG A 358 -10.84 -24.99 -7.75
C ARG A 358 -10.36 -25.95 -6.67
#